data_AF-A0ABC9SL99-F1
#
_entry.id   AF-A0ABC9SL99-F1
#
_cell.length_a   1.000
_cell.length_b   1.000
_cell.length_c   1.000
_cell.angle_alpha   90.00
_cell.angle_beta   90.00
_cell.angle_gamma   90.00
#
_symmetry.space_group_name_H-M   'P 1'
#
loop_
_entity.id
_entity.type
_entity.pdbx_description
1 polymer ?
#
loop_
_entity_poly.entity_id
_entity_poly.type
_entity_poly.pdbx_seq_one_letter_code
_entity_poly.pdbx_strand_id
1 'polypeptide(L)'
;MIRFSFFQRQILLFFGLFFVLNQCTLELERPQVSVVSGVIDLSSWNFEKYGPVALQGDWIFRWKEFVEDPEINPEKNRLMPVPKAWTRIQEPHGENYPGIGLQHIF
;
A
#
# COMPACT_ATOMS: atom_id res chain seq x y z
N MET A 1 -55.75 21.17 7.48
CA MET A 1 -54.30 21.53 7.42
C MET A 1 -53.38 20.47 8.04
N ILE A 2 -53.76 19.78 9.13
CA ILE A 2 -52.92 18.77 9.83
C ILE A 2 -52.61 17.50 9.00
N ARG A 3 -53.51 17.09 8.09
CA ARG A 3 -53.29 15.92 7.21
C ARG A 3 -52.25 16.16 6.10
N PHE A 4 -52.10 17.40 5.64
CA PHE A 4 -51.15 17.76 4.58
C PHE A 4 -49.70 17.82 5.10
N SER A 5 -49.51 18.36 6.30
CA SER A 5 -48.19 18.39 6.96
C SER A 5 -47.70 17.00 7.37
N PHE A 6 -48.61 16.08 7.71
CA PHE A 6 -48.27 14.67 7.99
C PHE A 6 -47.80 13.94 6.72
N PHE A 7 -48.48 14.16 5.58
CA PHE A 7 -48.11 13.58 4.29
C PHE A 7 -46.78 14.14 3.76
N GLN A 8 -46.55 15.45 3.88
CA GLN A 8 -45.25 16.07 3.56
C GLN A 8 -44.10 15.51 4.40
N ARG A 9 -44.32 15.30 5.70
CA ARG A 9 -43.28 14.77 6.59
C ARG A 9 -42.92 13.32 6.25
N GLN A 10 -43.87 12.50 5.83
CA GLN A 10 -43.59 11.14 5.37
C GLN A 10 -42.80 11.12 4.06
N ILE A 11 -43.12 12.00 3.11
CA ILE A 11 -42.37 12.15 1.86
C ILE A 11 -40.92 12.57 2.13
N LEU A 12 -40.72 13.55 3.02
CA LEU A 12 -39.37 14.00 3.39
C LEU A 12 -38.56 12.90 4.08
N LEU A 13 -39.18 12.07 4.92
CA LEU A 13 -38.53 10.91 5.54
C LEU A 13 -38.14 9.84 4.51
N PHE A 14 -39.02 9.55 3.55
CA PHE A 14 -38.73 8.60 2.47
C PHE A 14 -37.63 9.08 1.54
N PHE A 15 -37.66 10.36 1.14
CA PHE A 15 -36.61 10.97 0.33
C PHE A 15 -35.27 11.03 1.06
N GLY A 16 -35.28 11.38 2.35
CA GLY A 16 -34.08 11.34 3.18
C GLY A 16 -33.48 9.93 3.29
N LEU A 17 -34.33 8.91 3.49
CA LEU A 17 -33.91 7.51 3.53
C LEU A 17 -33.33 7.06 2.19
N PHE A 18 -33.94 7.44 1.07
CA PHE A 18 -33.42 7.16 -0.26
C PHE A 18 -32.04 7.80 -0.49
N PHE A 19 -31.83 9.05 -0.07
CA PHE A 19 -30.52 9.71 -0.17
C PHE A 19 -29.44 9.06 0.70
N VAL A 20 -29.80 8.49 1.85
CA VAL A 20 -28.87 7.73 2.71
C VAL A 20 -28.51 6.38 2.09
N LEU A 21 -29.48 5.69 1.45
CA LEU A 21 -29.28 4.36 0.88
C LEU A 21 -28.59 4.34 -0.49
N ASN A 22 -28.47 5.48 -1.18
CA ASN A 22 -27.83 5.58 -2.49
C ASN A 22 -26.31 5.85 -2.44
N GLN A 23 -25.70 5.91 -1.25
CA GLN A 23 -24.23 5.94 -1.15
C GLN A 23 -23.63 4.53 -1.21
N CYS A 24 -24.02 3.75 -2.22
CA CYS A 24 -23.32 2.53 -2.58
C CYS A 24 -22.43 2.85 -3.79
N THR A 25 -21.28 3.46 -3.53
CA THR A 25 -20.23 3.60 -4.53
C THR A 25 -19.60 2.23 -4.70
N LEU A 26 -19.76 1.61 -5.88
CA LEU A 26 -18.96 0.46 -6.30
C LEU A 26 -17.51 0.92 -6.38
N GLU A 27 -16.79 0.78 -5.27
CA GLU A 27 -15.35 0.97 -5.25
C GLU A 27 -14.75 -0.20 -6.02
N LEU A 28 -14.30 0.09 -7.24
CA LEU A 28 -13.73 -0.92 -8.12
C LEU A 28 -12.43 -1.40 -7.48
N GLU A 29 -12.47 -2.62 -6.93
CA GLU A 29 -11.39 -3.20 -6.14
C GLU A 29 -10.06 -3.08 -6.89
N ARG A 30 -9.18 -2.22 -6.38
CA ARG A 30 -7.86 -2.01 -6.97
C ARG A 30 -7.05 -3.30 -6.75
N PRO A 31 -6.38 -3.84 -7.78
CA PRO A 31 -5.49 -4.98 -7.60
C PRO A 31 -4.47 -4.68 -6.51
N GLN A 32 -4.37 -5.53 -5.49
CA GLN A 32 -3.34 -5.37 -4.47
C GLN A 32 -2.04 -5.99 -5.00
N VAL A 33 -1.04 -5.15 -5.24
CA VAL A 33 0.31 -5.56 -5.62
C VAL A 33 1.31 -5.16 -4.55
N SER A 34 2.32 -6.00 -4.32
CA SER A 34 3.40 -5.75 -3.38
C SER A 34 4.69 -6.36 -3.90
N VAL A 35 5.80 -5.73 -3.57
CA VAL A 35 7.14 -6.22 -3.90
C VAL A 35 7.42 -7.45 -3.03
N VAL A 36 7.84 -8.54 -3.67
CA VAL A 36 8.27 -9.77 -3.00
C VAL A 36 9.69 -10.07 -3.44
N SER A 37 10.63 -10.01 -2.50
CA SER A 37 12.06 -10.24 -2.77
C SER A 37 12.62 -9.35 -3.88
N GLY A 38 12.27 -8.07 -3.88
CA GLY A 38 12.71 -7.08 -4.87
C GLY A 38 11.94 -7.12 -6.20
N VAL A 39 11.02 -8.08 -6.39
CA VAL A 39 10.24 -8.20 -7.64
C VAL A 39 8.78 -7.83 -7.41
N ILE A 40 8.22 -7.03 -8.30
CA ILE A 40 6.78 -6.70 -8.33
C ILE A 40 6.18 -7.18 -9.65
N ASP A 41 5.13 -8.01 -9.57
CA ASP A 41 4.38 -8.42 -10.75
C ASP A 41 3.29 -7.38 -11.06
N LEU A 42 3.44 -6.74 -12.23
CA LEU A 42 2.54 -5.71 -12.73
C LEU A 42 1.77 -6.17 -13.97
N SER A 43 1.79 -7.47 -14.29
CA SER A 43 1.12 -8.05 -15.47
C SER A 43 -0.38 -7.75 -15.55
N SER A 44 -1.03 -7.58 -14.40
CA SER A 44 -2.46 -7.23 -14.28
C SER A 44 -2.70 -5.74 -14.01
N TRP A 45 -1.65 -4.92 -13.88
CA TRP A 45 -1.77 -3.52 -13.52
C TRP A 45 -2.10 -2.65 -14.73
N ASN A 46 -3.20 -1.91 -14.63
CA ASN A 46 -3.57 -0.91 -15.62
C ASN A 46 -3.24 0.49 -15.09
N PHE A 47 -2.17 1.09 -15.62
CA PHE A 47 -1.69 2.42 -15.19
C PHE A 47 -2.65 3.57 -15.54
N GLU A 48 -3.37 3.47 -16.65
CA GLU A 48 -4.37 4.49 -17.04
C GLU A 48 -5.56 4.48 -16.09
N LYS A 49 -5.95 3.31 -15.59
CA LYS A 49 -7.09 3.14 -14.69
C LYS A 49 -6.75 3.38 -13.23
N TYR A 50 -5.61 2.86 -12.76
CA TYR A 50 -5.26 2.85 -11.34
C TYR A 50 -4.18 3.86 -10.96
N GLY A 51 -3.50 4.44 -11.96
CA GLY A 51 -2.42 5.40 -11.77
C GLY A 51 -1.09 4.73 -11.40
N PRO A 52 -0.19 5.47 -10.74
CA PRO A 52 1.10 4.96 -10.32
C PRO A 52 0.94 3.85 -9.27
N VAL A 53 1.83 2.87 -9.32
CA VAL A 53 1.87 1.76 -8.36
C VAL A 53 2.72 2.12 -7.15
N ALA A 54 2.24 1.74 -5.96
CA ALA A 54 3.05 1.84 -4.75
C ALA A 54 4.09 0.70 -4.72
N LEU A 55 5.37 1.07 -4.58
CA LEU A 55 6.50 0.15 -4.49
C LEU A 55 6.69 -0.45 -3.09
N GLN A 56 5.60 -0.67 -2.38
CA GLN A 56 5.61 -1.20 -1.02
C GLN A 56 5.80 -2.72 -1.01
N GLY A 57 6.54 -3.22 -0.03
CA GLY A 57 6.84 -4.65 0.09
C GLY A 57 8.28 -4.90 0.50
N ASP A 58 8.76 -6.11 0.26
CA ASP A 58 10.06 -6.59 0.69
C ASP A 58 11.12 -6.39 -0.39
N TRP A 59 12.05 -5.50 -0.13
CA TRP A 59 13.15 -5.16 -1.04
C TRP A 59 14.45 -5.84 -0.64
N ILE A 60 15.32 -6.06 -1.62
CA ILE A 60 16.68 -6.53 -1.36
C ILE A 60 17.52 -5.34 -0.86
N PHE A 61 18.12 -5.54 0.31
CA PHE A 61 18.98 -4.57 0.96
C PHE A 61 20.38 -5.14 1.16
N ARG A 62 21.38 -4.33 0.80
CA ARG A 62 22.79 -4.53 1.13
C ARG A 62 23.33 -3.33 1.89
N TRP A 63 23.92 -3.60 3.05
CA TRP A 63 24.50 -2.58 3.90
C TRP A 63 25.95 -2.30 3.51
N LYS A 64 26.30 -1.03 3.29
CA LYS A 64 27.68 -0.56 2.98
C LYS A 64 28.34 -1.21 1.77
N GLU A 65 27.58 -1.88 0.92
CA GLU A 65 28.08 -2.54 -0.29
C GLU A 65 27.33 -1.97 -1.49
N PHE A 66 28.05 -1.36 -2.42
CA PHE A 66 27.53 -1.04 -3.75
C PHE A 66 27.85 -2.20 -4.68
N VAL A 67 26.86 -2.66 -5.42
CA VAL A 67 26.98 -3.88 -6.22
C VAL A 67 26.38 -3.59 -7.58
N GLU A 68 27.17 -3.74 -8.64
CA GLU A 68 26.72 -3.51 -10.02
C GLU A 68 25.87 -4.68 -10.54
N ASP A 69 26.16 -5.90 -10.09
CA ASP A 69 25.39 -7.10 -10.40
C ASP A 69 24.81 -7.71 -9.13
N PRO A 70 23.51 -7.52 -8.86
CA PRO A 70 22.86 -8.06 -7.68
C PRO A 70 22.59 -9.56 -7.87
N GLU A 71 23.60 -10.37 -8.16
CA GLU A 71 23.49 -11.82 -8.01
C GLU A 71 22.95 -12.09 -6.61
N ILE A 72 21.82 -12.81 -6.55
CA ILE A 72 21.09 -13.01 -5.32
C ILE A 72 21.92 -13.95 -4.44
N ASN A 73 22.80 -13.38 -3.62
CA ASN A 73 23.52 -14.10 -2.59
C ASN A 73 22.70 -14.04 -1.30
N PRO A 74 22.07 -15.15 -0.87
CA PRO A 74 21.20 -15.17 0.31
C PRO A 74 21.94 -14.85 1.62
N GLU A 75 23.26 -15.03 1.69
CA GLU A 75 24.03 -14.70 2.90
C GLU A 75 24.24 -13.19 3.06
N LYS A 76 24.32 -12.44 1.96
CA LYS A 76 24.52 -10.98 1.97
C LYS A 76 23.23 -10.19 1.79
N ASN A 77 22.28 -10.74 1.03
CA ASN A 77 21.01 -10.11 0.77
C ASN A 77 20.11 -10.20 2.00
N ARG A 78 19.47 -9.08 2.34
CA ARG A 78 18.45 -9.03 3.37
C ARG A 78 17.16 -8.52 2.77
N LEU A 79 16.04 -9.08 3.19
CA LEU A 79 14.73 -8.56 2.85
C LEU A 79 14.37 -7.46 3.85
N MET A 80 14.13 -6.27 3.34
CA MET A 80 13.69 -5.12 4.14
C MET A 80 12.31 -4.65 3.68
N PRO A 81 11.33 -4.56 4.59
CA PRO A 81 10.03 -4.01 4.25
C PRO A 81 10.15 -2.50 4.02
N VAL A 82 9.56 -2.01 2.94
CA VAL A 82 9.45 -0.60 2.61
C VAL A 82 7.96 -0.21 2.57
N PRO A 83 7.53 0.86 3.25
CA PRO A 83 8.35 1.79 4.03
C PRO A 83 8.64 1.28 5.44
N LYS A 84 9.91 1.30 5.84
CA LYS A 84 10.36 1.15 7.23
C LYS A 84 11.72 1.83 7.39
N ALA A 85 11.94 2.48 8.52
CA ALA A 85 13.26 2.99 8.85
C ALA A 85 14.21 1.80 9.07
N TRP A 86 15.30 1.73 8.31
CA TRP A 86 16.29 0.65 8.41
C TRP A 86 16.93 0.57 9.81
N THR A 87 17.03 1.70 10.51
CA THR A 87 17.52 1.79 11.91
C THR A 87 16.63 1.09 12.93
N ARG A 88 15.46 0.60 12.52
CA ARG A 88 14.54 -0.22 13.33
C ARG A 88 14.52 -1.68 12.89
N ILE A 89 15.52 -2.10 12.10
CA ILE A 89 15.69 -3.47 11.63
C ILE A 89 16.98 -4.00 12.28
N GLN A 90 16.92 -5.25 12.75
CA GLN A 90 18.03 -5.90 13.41
C GLN A 90 18.96 -6.59 12.40
N GLU A 91 20.26 -6.44 12.64
CA GLU A 91 21.33 -7.24 12.07
C GLU A 91 21.23 -8.69 12.56
N PRO A 92 21.88 -9.66 11.88
CA PRO A 92 21.84 -11.07 12.29
C PRO A 92 22.28 -11.34 13.73
N HIS A 93 23.11 -10.47 14.31
CA HIS A 93 23.59 -10.57 15.69
C HIS A 93 22.73 -9.81 16.72
N GLY A 94 21.58 -9.25 16.31
CA GLY A 94 20.56 -8.68 17.20
C GLY A 94 20.64 -7.16 17.43
N GLU A 95 21.68 -6.47 16.95
CA GLU A 95 21.75 -5.01 17.03
C GLU A 95 21.00 -4.35 15.87
N ASN A 96 20.58 -3.10 16.00
CA ASN A 96 19.96 -2.38 14.90
C ASN A 96 20.99 -1.85 13.90
N TYR A 97 20.62 -1.76 12.62
CA TYR A 97 21.45 -1.05 11.64
C TYR A 97 21.68 0.40 12.09
N PRO A 98 22.91 0.93 11.96
CA PRO A 98 23.22 2.28 12.42
C PRO A 98 22.55 3.35 11.56
N GLY A 99 22.30 4.52 12.16
CA GLY A 99 21.70 5.67 11.48
C GLY A 99 22.65 6.42 10.53
N ILE A 100 23.88 5.94 10.35
CA ILE A 100 24.91 6.54 9.50
C ILE A 100 25.40 5.54 8.47
N GLY A 101 25.48 5.95 7.20
CA GLY A 101 25.98 5.14 6.09
C GLY A 101 25.23 5.38 4.78
N LEU A 102 25.65 4.69 3.72
CA LEU A 102 25.00 4.68 2.42
C LEU A 102 24.23 3.36 2.26
N GLN A 103 22.99 3.47 1.79
CA GLN A 103 22.12 2.33 1.48
C GLN A 103 21.83 2.31 -0.03
N HIS A 104 21.80 1.10 -0.59
CA HIS A 104 21.27 0.84 -1.91
C HIS A 104 20.10 -0.15 -1.81
N ILE A 105 19.01 0.12 -2.52
CA ILE A 105 17.81 -0.72 -2.58
C ILE A 105 17.67 -1.19 -4.02
N PHE A 106 17.53 -2.49 -4.23
CA PHE A 106 17.37 -3.13 -5.55
C PHE A 106 16.06 -3.88 -5.64
#